data_AF-A0A0L1ITK8-F1
#
_entry.id   AF-A0A0L1ITK8-F1
#
_cell.length_a   1.000
_cell.length_b   1.000
_cell.length_c   1.000
_cell.angle_alpha   90.00
_cell.angle_beta   90.00
_cell.angle_gamma   90.00
#
_symmetry.space_group_name_H-M   'P 1'
#
loop_
_entity.id
_entity.type
_entity.pdbx_description
1 polymer ?
#
loop_
_entity_poly.entity_id
_entity_poly.type
_entity_poly.pdbx_seq_one_letter_code
_entity_poly.pdbx_strand_id
1 'polypeptide(L)'
;MTTKPINNNNQEKSQKQEKEEEEEEEEEEEEEEEVTTMTSSATPSPDYDKELRIASLAVHRASILTKIVQRDLDTGPLCKPDGSPVTVADFAAQAILVSALRHHFPDDVFVGEESASVLRGDPLLARRVWDLVSTMTWVENDDDDDDDRALVAGPQSIGEMLGAIDAAGSGDGAGGRRTWFLDPIDGTATFIRGQQYAVSVALVEDGEQKVGVVGCPNLAFKSTSVHEEVVDRDGYGMMLFAVRGQGAYKRRMSLSSLGPLQRIFLSPWQRMGERITFTESSTSGVIHQEKHKFIRDILFANPVVDLYSMQVKYAALAIGACNAMIRLPKDKDHRFPAWDHAGGMLIFEESGGKVTDLYGRPFNYALGRSLADNEGLVAAKPVLHTDLLRYTRYVYGRNKSKRCIKPT
;
A
#
# COMPACT_ATOMS: atom_id res chain seq x y z
N MET A 1 -75.70 19.98 -60.35
CA MET A 1 -75.35 19.32 -59.08
C MET A 1 -74.33 18.23 -59.40
N THR A 2 -73.12 18.38 -58.89
CA THR A 2 -71.98 17.46 -59.14
C THR A 2 -71.37 17.13 -57.78
N THR A 3 -71.32 15.84 -57.44
CA THR A 3 -70.68 15.29 -56.23
C THR A 3 -69.20 15.01 -56.50
N LYS A 4 -68.33 15.37 -55.53
CA LYS A 4 -66.90 15.06 -55.49
C LYS A 4 -66.64 13.82 -54.60
N PRO A 5 -65.61 13.01 -54.87
CA PRO A 5 -65.26 11.85 -54.05
C PRO A 5 -64.36 12.23 -52.87
N ILE A 6 -64.51 11.50 -51.76
CA ILE A 6 -63.72 11.62 -50.52
C ILE A 6 -62.49 10.71 -50.62
N ASN A 7 -61.35 11.26 -50.20
CA ASN A 7 -59.99 10.75 -50.36
C ASN A 7 -59.66 9.73 -49.26
N ASN A 8 -59.29 8.50 -49.65
CA ASN A 8 -59.04 7.35 -48.76
C ASN A 8 -57.58 7.23 -48.26
N ASN A 9 -56.76 8.27 -48.48
CA ASN A 9 -55.29 8.20 -48.30
C ASN A 9 -54.77 8.42 -46.88
N ASN A 10 -55.62 8.69 -45.88
CA ASN A 10 -55.18 8.99 -44.51
C ASN A 10 -55.22 7.80 -43.56
N GLN A 11 -55.96 6.72 -43.87
CA GLN A 11 -55.99 5.53 -43.01
C GLN A 11 -54.81 4.59 -43.24
N GLU A 12 -54.32 4.46 -44.47
CA GLU A 12 -53.17 3.59 -44.78
C GLU A 12 -51.83 4.15 -44.28
N LYS A 13 -51.71 5.48 -44.08
CA LYS A 13 -50.49 6.07 -43.51
C LYS A 13 -50.37 5.89 -42.00
N SER A 14 -51.50 5.94 -41.28
CA SER A 14 -51.51 5.77 -39.81
C SER A 14 -51.16 4.34 -39.41
N GLN A 15 -51.70 3.34 -40.12
CA GLN A 15 -51.44 1.93 -39.82
C GLN A 15 -50.03 1.47 -40.18
N LYS A 16 -49.34 2.20 -41.06
CA LYS A 16 -47.95 1.90 -41.42
C LYS A 16 -46.97 2.47 -40.41
N GLN A 17 -47.32 3.59 -39.79
CA GLN A 17 -46.50 4.26 -38.77
C GLN A 17 -46.58 3.52 -37.43
N GLU A 18 -47.77 3.06 -37.04
CA GLU A 18 -47.94 2.23 -35.82
C GLU A 18 -47.19 0.89 -35.90
N LYS A 19 -47.06 0.31 -37.10
CA LYS A 19 -46.29 -0.93 -37.29
C LYS A 19 -44.77 -0.73 -37.31
N GLU A 20 -44.29 0.41 -37.79
CA GLU A 20 -42.86 0.74 -37.75
C GLU A 20 -42.43 1.08 -36.30
N GLU A 21 -43.31 1.69 -35.49
CA GLU A 21 -43.05 1.93 -34.06
C GLU A 21 -43.10 0.65 -33.21
N GLU A 22 -44.00 -0.31 -33.49
CA GLU A 22 -44.02 -1.62 -32.81
C GLU A 22 -42.81 -2.50 -33.17
N GLU A 23 -42.31 -2.44 -34.41
CA GLU A 23 -41.10 -3.18 -34.83
C GLU A 23 -39.81 -2.56 -34.25
N GLU A 24 -39.73 -1.23 -34.06
CA GLU A 24 -38.60 -0.57 -33.38
C GLU A 24 -38.59 -0.85 -31.85
N GLU A 25 -39.75 -0.94 -31.19
CA GLU A 25 -39.83 -1.30 -29.76
C GLU A 25 -39.46 -2.77 -29.51
N GLU A 26 -39.81 -3.70 -30.41
CA GLU A 26 -39.39 -5.12 -30.30
C GLU A 26 -37.89 -5.31 -30.56
N GLU A 27 -37.27 -4.54 -31.48
CA GLU A 27 -35.81 -4.58 -31.70
C GLU A 27 -35.03 -3.94 -30.53
N GLU A 28 -35.55 -2.91 -29.87
CA GLU A 28 -34.93 -2.34 -28.65
C GLU A 28 -35.06 -3.28 -27.43
N GLU A 29 -36.17 -4.01 -27.28
CA GLU A 29 -36.33 -5.02 -26.20
C GLU A 29 -35.43 -6.26 -26.43
N GLU A 30 -35.26 -6.71 -27.68
CA GLU A 30 -34.31 -7.80 -28.00
C GLU A 30 -32.84 -7.38 -27.81
N GLU A 31 -32.46 -6.13 -28.15
CA GLU A 31 -31.13 -5.60 -27.84
C GLU A 31 -30.89 -5.41 -26.32
N GLU A 32 -31.91 -5.02 -25.54
CA GLU A 32 -31.78 -4.95 -24.07
C GLU A 32 -31.69 -6.33 -23.40
N GLU A 33 -32.38 -7.37 -23.92
CA GLU A 33 -32.24 -8.76 -23.46
C GLU A 33 -30.89 -9.39 -23.85
N GLU A 34 -30.35 -9.07 -25.03
CA GLU A 34 -29.03 -9.55 -25.47
C GLU A 34 -27.87 -8.85 -24.72
N VAL A 35 -28.05 -7.59 -24.33
CA VAL A 35 -27.10 -6.83 -23.49
C VAL A 35 -27.15 -7.26 -22.02
N THR A 36 -28.30 -7.69 -21.50
CA THR A 36 -28.40 -8.20 -20.12
C THR A 36 -27.88 -9.64 -19.96
N THR A 37 -27.95 -10.47 -21.00
CA THR A 37 -27.44 -11.85 -20.98
C THR A 37 -25.92 -11.98 -21.21
N MET A 38 -25.24 -10.90 -21.61
CA MET A 38 -23.77 -10.82 -21.70
C MET A 38 -23.10 -10.27 -20.42
N THR A 39 -23.79 -10.28 -19.28
CA THR A 39 -23.14 -10.07 -17.98
C THR A 39 -22.28 -11.29 -17.62
N SER A 40 -21.04 -11.25 -18.12
CA SER A 40 -19.82 -11.80 -17.54
C SER A 40 -20.06 -12.80 -16.41
N SER A 41 -19.92 -14.09 -16.72
CA SER A 41 -19.57 -15.11 -15.73
C SER A 41 -18.22 -14.74 -15.12
N ALA A 42 -18.23 -13.81 -14.16
CA ALA A 42 -17.07 -13.51 -13.34
C ALA A 42 -16.82 -14.78 -12.53
N THR A 43 -15.74 -15.49 -12.87
CA THR A 43 -15.13 -16.43 -11.93
C THR A 43 -15.04 -15.72 -10.59
N PRO A 44 -15.56 -16.28 -9.48
CA PRO A 44 -15.46 -15.64 -8.19
C PRO A 44 -13.98 -15.32 -7.96
N SER A 45 -13.68 -14.04 -7.75
CA SER A 45 -12.32 -13.61 -7.41
C SER A 45 -11.85 -14.49 -6.25
N PRO A 46 -10.62 -15.03 -6.30
CA PRO A 46 -10.12 -15.89 -5.23
C PRO A 46 -10.30 -15.21 -3.88
N ASP A 47 -10.82 -15.98 -2.93
CA ASP A 47 -11.01 -15.55 -1.56
C ASP A 47 -9.64 -15.57 -0.84
N TYR A 48 -9.19 -14.40 -0.39
CA TYR A 48 -7.91 -14.22 0.31
C TYR A 48 -8.10 -14.10 1.84
N ASP A 49 -9.22 -14.57 2.39
CA ASP A 49 -9.51 -14.49 3.82
C ASP A 49 -8.44 -15.17 4.69
N LYS A 50 -7.93 -16.32 4.25
CA LYS A 50 -6.88 -17.07 4.97
C LYS A 50 -5.58 -16.27 5.01
N GLU A 51 -5.16 -15.74 3.87
CA GLU A 51 -3.98 -14.91 3.65
C GLU A 51 -4.06 -13.66 4.53
N LEU A 52 -5.19 -12.96 4.48
CA LEU A 52 -5.43 -11.76 5.25
C LEU A 52 -5.38 -12.05 6.75
N ARG A 53 -6.00 -13.15 7.21
CA ARG A 53 -6.01 -13.52 8.64
C ARG A 53 -4.59 -13.80 9.13
N ILE A 54 -3.82 -14.63 8.43
CA ILE A 54 -2.44 -14.98 8.82
C ILE A 54 -1.53 -13.76 8.76
N ALA A 55 -1.57 -12.99 7.66
CA ALA A 55 -0.75 -11.78 7.51
C ALA A 55 -1.09 -10.74 8.59
N SER A 56 -2.37 -10.60 8.93
CA SER A 56 -2.81 -9.75 10.03
C SER A 56 -2.21 -10.18 11.37
N LEU A 57 -2.33 -11.44 11.75
CA LEU A 57 -1.82 -11.92 13.03
C LEU A 57 -0.28 -11.81 13.07
N ALA A 58 0.40 -12.10 11.95
CA ALA A 58 1.86 -11.96 11.85
C ALA A 58 2.31 -10.50 12.01
N VAL A 59 1.68 -9.56 11.28
CA VAL A 59 1.97 -8.11 11.38
C VAL A 59 1.65 -7.59 12.77
N HIS A 60 0.57 -8.06 13.40
CA HIS A 60 0.25 -7.72 14.78
C HIS A 60 1.38 -8.13 15.72
N ARG A 61 1.81 -9.40 15.74
CA ARG A 61 2.89 -9.86 16.64
C ARG A 61 4.20 -9.11 16.39
N ALA A 62 4.58 -8.92 15.13
CA ALA A 62 5.77 -8.14 14.78
C ALA A 62 5.65 -6.68 15.25
N SER A 63 4.49 -6.04 15.08
CA SER A 63 4.21 -4.68 15.54
C SER A 63 4.32 -4.52 17.06
N ILE A 64 3.86 -5.51 17.82
CA ILE A 64 3.97 -5.52 19.28
C ILE A 64 5.44 -5.66 19.70
N LEU A 65 6.18 -6.59 19.09
CA LEU A 65 7.62 -6.76 19.34
C LEU A 65 8.38 -5.46 19.10
N THR A 66 8.20 -4.85 17.93
CA THR A 66 8.92 -3.62 17.57
C THR A 66 8.57 -2.50 18.54
N LYS A 67 7.30 -2.40 18.97
CA LYS A 67 6.86 -1.38 19.94
C LYS A 67 7.52 -1.56 21.31
N ILE A 68 7.64 -2.80 21.78
CA ILE A 68 8.32 -3.13 23.05
C ILE A 68 9.80 -2.78 22.95
N VAL A 69 10.49 -3.25 21.90
CA VAL A 69 11.92 -2.97 21.69
C VAL A 69 12.20 -1.47 21.60
N GLN A 70 11.34 -0.70 20.92
CA GLN A 70 11.48 0.76 20.85
C GLN A 70 11.32 1.44 22.22
N ARG A 71 10.37 0.99 23.05
CA ARG A 71 10.11 1.55 24.39
C ARG A 71 11.25 1.25 25.36
N ASP A 72 11.78 0.03 25.30
CA ASP A 72 12.88 -0.41 26.16
C ASP A 72 14.24 0.19 25.73
N LEU A 73 14.24 0.99 24.66
CA LEU A 73 15.41 1.61 24.03
C LEU A 73 16.48 0.58 23.60
N ASP A 74 16.12 -0.70 23.52
CA ASP A 74 17.03 -1.79 23.12
C ASP A 74 17.15 -1.91 21.59
N THR A 75 17.24 -0.77 20.90
CA THR A 75 17.27 -0.71 19.44
C THR A 75 18.58 -1.27 18.87
N GLY A 76 19.70 -1.23 19.61
CA GLY A 76 20.97 -1.84 19.18
C GLY A 76 21.33 -1.61 17.70
N PRO A 77 21.42 -0.36 17.23
CA PRO A 77 21.53 -0.04 15.81
C PRO A 77 22.85 -0.53 15.21
N LEU A 78 22.76 -1.05 14.00
CA LEU A 78 23.83 -1.49 13.12
C LEU A 78 23.70 -0.73 11.80
N CYS A 79 24.73 -0.83 10.95
CA CYS A 79 24.72 -0.22 9.61
C CYS A 79 24.79 -1.30 8.53
N LYS A 80 23.93 -1.18 7.52
CA LYS A 80 24.00 -1.94 6.26
C LYS A 80 25.19 -1.45 5.41
N PRO A 81 25.62 -2.21 4.38
CA PRO A 81 26.73 -1.81 3.51
C PRO A 81 26.54 -0.48 2.79
N ASP A 82 25.30 -0.07 2.54
CA ASP A 82 24.93 1.22 1.92
C ASP A 82 24.83 2.38 2.93
N GLY A 83 25.10 2.11 4.22
CA GLY A 83 25.07 3.09 5.31
C GLY A 83 23.70 3.35 5.93
N SER A 84 22.64 2.65 5.47
CA SER A 84 21.32 2.72 6.11
C SER A 84 21.30 1.94 7.44
N PRO A 85 20.52 2.38 8.44
CA PRO A 85 20.46 1.73 9.75
C PRO A 85 19.63 0.43 9.72
N VAL A 86 20.00 -0.53 10.54
CA VAL A 86 19.22 -1.77 10.83
C VAL A 86 19.32 -2.10 12.31
N THR A 87 18.31 -2.69 12.92
CA THR A 87 18.27 -3.06 14.33
C THR A 87 18.03 -4.54 14.55
N VAL A 88 18.21 -5.01 15.79
CA VAL A 88 17.76 -6.36 16.19
C VAL A 88 16.26 -6.56 16.00
N ALA A 89 15.48 -5.47 16.03
CA ALA A 89 14.03 -5.52 15.82
C ALA A 89 13.66 -5.79 14.35
N ASP A 90 14.41 -5.25 13.38
CA ASP A 90 14.18 -5.52 11.95
C ASP A 90 14.34 -7.02 11.66
N PHE A 91 15.42 -7.63 12.16
CA PHE A 91 15.65 -9.08 12.00
C PHE A 91 14.60 -9.92 12.71
N ALA A 92 14.22 -9.55 13.94
CA ALA A 92 13.21 -10.27 14.71
C ALA A 92 11.83 -10.19 14.06
N ALA A 93 11.42 -9.01 13.60
CA ALA A 93 10.18 -8.80 12.88
C ALA A 93 10.15 -9.61 11.58
N GLN A 94 11.23 -9.57 10.77
CA GLN A 94 11.27 -10.36 9.53
C GLN A 94 11.18 -11.87 9.81
N ALA A 95 11.86 -12.37 10.85
CA ALA A 95 11.79 -13.76 11.24
C ALA A 95 10.36 -14.18 11.62
N ILE A 96 9.64 -13.37 12.40
CA ILE A 96 8.24 -13.63 12.78
C ILE A 96 7.34 -13.65 11.54
N LEU A 97 7.41 -12.62 10.71
CA LEU A 97 6.56 -12.47 9.54
C LEU A 97 6.74 -13.65 8.56
N VAL A 98 8.00 -13.96 8.21
CA VAL A 98 8.29 -15.01 7.24
C VAL A 98 7.96 -16.39 7.79
N SER A 99 8.27 -16.67 9.07
CA SER A 99 7.98 -17.99 9.65
C SER A 99 6.48 -18.28 9.67
N ALA A 100 5.67 -17.29 10.05
CA ALA A 100 4.22 -17.43 10.11
C ALA A 100 3.61 -17.67 8.72
N LEU A 101 3.99 -16.85 7.74
CA LEU A 101 3.46 -16.97 6.38
C LEU A 101 3.94 -18.27 5.72
N ARG A 102 5.22 -18.59 5.82
CA ARG A 102 5.80 -19.79 5.20
C ARG A 102 5.26 -21.09 5.78
N HIS A 103 4.88 -21.10 7.06
CA HIS A 103 4.22 -22.26 7.67
C HIS A 103 2.90 -22.61 6.95
N HIS A 104 2.13 -21.60 6.54
CA HIS A 104 0.85 -21.79 5.88
C HIS A 104 0.91 -21.77 4.34
N PHE A 105 1.95 -21.16 3.78
CA PHE A 105 2.19 -20.99 2.35
C PHE A 105 3.63 -21.39 2.00
N PRO A 106 3.98 -22.69 2.10
CA PRO A 106 5.36 -23.16 1.96
C PRO A 106 5.93 -23.01 0.54
N ASP A 107 5.06 -22.95 -0.47
CA ASP A 107 5.42 -22.85 -1.89
C ASP A 107 5.53 -21.41 -2.38
N ASP A 108 5.12 -20.42 -1.57
CA ASP A 108 5.16 -19.00 -1.93
C ASP A 108 6.59 -18.46 -1.86
N VAL A 109 6.84 -17.41 -2.66
CA VAL A 109 8.11 -16.67 -2.64
C VAL A 109 8.03 -15.55 -1.59
N PHE A 110 9.16 -15.21 -0.99
CA PHE A 110 9.25 -14.12 -0.01
C PHE A 110 10.31 -13.12 -0.46
N VAL A 111 10.00 -11.83 -0.39
CA VAL A 111 10.92 -10.73 -0.69
C VAL A 111 10.89 -9.76 0.48
N GLY A 112 11.96 -9.73 1.25
CA GLY A 112 12.14 -8.86 2.41
C GLY A 112 13.41 -8.03 2.31
N GLU A 113 13.46 -6.96 3.07
CA GLU A 113 14.59 -6.03 3.07
C GLU A 113 15.87 -6.65 3.66
N GLU A 114 15.74 -7.46 4.73
CA GLU A 114 16.90 -7.91 5.52
C GLU A 114 17.45 -9.27 5.10
N SER A 115 18.74 -9.51 5.32
CA SER A 115 19.37 -10.83 5.17
C SER A 115 20.08 -11.25 6.46
N ALA A 116 20.21 -12.55 6.73
CA ALA A 116 20.83 -13.02 7.96
C ALA A 116 22.37 -13.00 7.90
N SER A 117 22.97 -12.44 6.84
CA SER A 117 24.42 -12.43 6.61
C SER A 117 25.21 -11.87 7.79
N VAL A 118 24.76 -10.75 8.37
CA VAL A 118 25.37 -10.12 9.55
C VAL A 118 25.22 -11.03 10.79
N LEU A 119 24.04 -11.61 11.00
CA LEU A 119 23.77 -12.50 12.13
C LEU A 119 24.61 -13.79 12.08
N ARG A 120 24.82 -14.34 10.88
CA ARG A 120 25.68 -15.53 10.71
C ARG A 120 27.14 -15.24 11.03
N GLY A 121 27.58 -14.01 10.85
CA GLY A 121 28.93 -13.55 11.23
C GLY A 121 29.08 -13.22 12.71
N ASP A 122 27.98 -13.03 13.44
CA ASP A 122 27.98 -12.64 14.85
C ASP A 122 27.00 -13.50 15.68
N PRO A 123 27.48 -14.62 16.28
CA PRO A 123 26.66 -15.52 17.08
C PRO A 123 26.00 -14.87 18.30
N LEU A 124 26.61 -13.83 18.88
CA LEU A 124 26.03 -13.13 20.04
C LEU A 124 24.84 -12.28 19.60
N LEU A 125 24.99 -11.58 18.47
CA LEU A 125 23.89 -10.83 17.87
C LEU A 125 22.75 -11.75 17.43
N ALA A 126 23.07 -12.87 16.77
CA ALA A 126 22.07 -13.88 16.40
C ALA A 126 21.32 -14.42 17.62
N ARG A 127 22.03 -14.64 18.74
CA ARG A 127 21.40 -15.07 19.99
C ARG A 127 20.47 -14.00 20.56
N ARG A 128 20.86 -12.72 20.54
CA ARG A 128 20.01 -11.62 21.00
C ARG A 128 18.72 -11.49 20.16
N VAL A 129 18.82 -11.59 18.84
CA VAL A 129 17.63 -11.62 17.97
C VAL A 129 16.75 -12.83 18.30
N TRP A 130 17.35 -14.00 18.52
CA TRP A 130 16.61 -15.19 18.90
C TRP A 130 15.90 -15.06 20.24
N ASP A 131 16.54 -14.45 21.25
CA ASP A 131 15.91 -14.23 22.55
C ASP A 131 14.68 -13.30 22.41
N LEU A 132 14.72 -12.29 21.53
CA LEU A 132 13.55 -11.45 21.19
C LEU A 132 12.44 -12.23 20.48
N VAL A 133 12.78 -13.00 19.45
CA VAL A 133 11.79 -13.78 18.68
C VAL A 133 11.13 -14.83 19.57
N SER A 134 11.94 -15.57 20.34
CA SER A 134 11.47 -16.66 21.20
C SER A 134 10.63 -16.16 22.37
N THR A 135 10.85 -14.95 22.89
CA THR A 135 9.97 -14.40 23.95
C THR A 135 8.60 -13.97 23.41
N MET A 136 8.56 -13.45 22.18
CA MET A 136 7.30 -12.99 21.56
C MET A 136 6.42 -14.13 21.04
N THR A 137 7.01 -15.29 20.72
CA THR A 137 6.23 -16.49 20.36
C THR A 137 5.38 -17.04 21.51
N TRP A 138 5.57 -16.54 22.74
CA TRP A 138 4.88 -17.00 23.95
C TRP A 138 4.29 -15.86 24.79
N VAL A 139 3.88 -14.73 24.20
CA VAL A 139 3.01 -13.79 24.95
C VAL A 139 1.65 -14.46 25.12
N GLU A 140 1.52 -15.18 26.23
CA GLU A 140 0.32 -15.87 26.70
C GLU A 140 -0.79 -14.86 26.97
N ASN A 141 -2.01 -15.09 26.45
CA ASN A 141 -3.21 -14.43 26.96
C ASN A 141 -4.30 -15.47 27.13
N ASP A 142 -4.84 -15.64 28.34
CA ASP A 142 -5.92 -16.57 28.67
C ASP A 142 -7.22 -16.40 27.82
N ASP A 143 -7.32 -15.34 27.00
CA ASP A 143 -8.52 -14.94 26.25
C ASP A 143 -8.43 -15.15 24.71
N ASP A 144 -7.29 -15.59 24.15
CA ASP A 144 -7.21 -15.92 22.72
C ASP A 144 -7.78 -17.32 22.46
N ASP A 145 -8.74 -17.46 21.53
CA ASP A 145 -9.16 -18.77 21.02
C ASP A 145 -7.90 -19.54 20.57
N ASP A 146 -7.69 -20.76 21.09
CA ASP A 146 -6.48 -21.57 20.87
C ASP A 146 -6.12 -21.73 19.37
N ASP A 147 -7.09 -21.58 18.46
CA ASP A 147 -6.91 -21.60 17.01
C ASP A 147 -6.06 -20.43 16.46
N ASP A 148 -6.23 -19.19 16.93
CA ASP A 148 -5.47 -18.03 16.40
C ASP A 148 -3.99 -18.06 16.79
N ARG A 149 -3.68 -18.73 17.91
CA ARG A 149 -2.31 -18.92 18.37
C ARG A 149 -1.51 -19.79 17.40
N ALA A 150 -2.12 -20.89 16.96
CA ALA A 150 -1.54 -21.86 16.05
C ALA A 150 -1.24 -21.28 14.65
N LEU A 151 -1.90 -20.16 14.28
CA LEU A 151 -1.78 -19.56 12.94
C LEU A 151 -0.52 -18.71 12.71
N VAL A 152 0.24 -18.39 13.74
CA VAL A 152 1.49 -17.63 13.59
C VAL A 152 2.60 -18.45 14.20
N ALA A 153 3.00 -19.47 13.44
CA ALA A 153 4.11 -20.33 13.78
C ALA A 153 5.42 -19.53 13.80
N GLY A 154 6.12 -19.56 14.92
CA GLY A 154 7.46 -18.99 15.05
C GLY A 154 8.55 -20.02 14.73
N PRO A 155 9.79 -19.55 14.46
CA PRO A 155 10.93 -20.45 14.29
C PRO A 155 11.23 -21.19 15.61
N GLN A 156 11.61 -22.46 15.52
CA GLN A 156 11.88 -23.33 16.67
C GLN A 156 13.37 -23.40 17.06
N SER A 157 14.24 -22.82 16.23
CA SER A 157 15.67 -22.72 16.52
C SER A 157 16.28 -21.48 15.89
N ILE A 158 17.48 -21.11 16.35
CA ILE A 158 18.30 -20.07 15.71
C ILE A 158 18.51 -20.39 14.22
N GLY A 159 18.73 -21.67 13.88
CA GLY A 159 18.90 -22.10 12.49
C GLY A 159 17.68 -21.80 11.61
N GLU A 160 16.48 -22.10 12.12
CA GLU A 160 15.22 -21.78 11.44
C GLU A 160 14.98 -20.27 11.34
N MET A 161 15.26 -19.52 12.41
CA MET A 161 15.16 -18.06 12.41
C MET A 161 16.04 -17.43 11.33
N LEU A 162 17.31 -17.82 11.26
CA LEU A 162 18.24 -17.33 10.23
C LEU A 162 17.78 -17.76 8.83
N GLY A 163 17.27 -18.99 8.67
CA GLY A 163 16.73 -19.48 7.41
C GLY A 163 15.48 -18.73 6.95
N ALA A 164 14.60 -18.32 7.87
CA ALA A 164 13.43 -17.50 7.57
C ALA A 164 13.85 -16.09 7.11
N ILE A 165 14.81 -15.46 7.79
CA ILE A 165 15.35 -14.15 7.38
C ILE A 165 15.97 -14.25 5.99
N ASP A 166 16.82 -15.26 5.74
CA ASP A 166 17.48 -15.44 4.44
C ASP A 166 16.49 -15.72 3.30
N ALA A 167 15.39 -16.45 3.57
CA ALA A 167 14.38 -16.77 2.56
C ALA A 167 13.75 -15.52 1.93
N ALA A 168 13.52 -14.48 2.73
CA ALA A 168 13.02 -13.19 2.23
C ALA A 168 14.14 -12.28 1.72
N GLY A 169 15.29 -12.24 2.41
CA GLY A 169 16.43 -11.40 2.03
C GLY A 169 17.07 -11.75 0.70
N SER A 170 16.98 -13.02 0.29
CA SER A 170 17.53 -13.52 -0.97
C SER A 170 16.48 -13.72 -2.07
N GLY A 171 15.19 -13.56 -1.76
CA GLY A 171 14.14 -13.71 -2.76
C GLY A 171 14.18 -12.61 -3.81
N ASP A 172 14.04 -13.00 -5.08
CA ASP A 172 14.08 -12.06 -6.20
C ASP A 172 12.71 -11.47 -6.55
N GLY A 173 11.61 -12.15 -6.22
CA GLY A 173 10.22 -11.75 -6.52
C GLY A 173 9.88 -11.72 -8.00
N ALA A 174 10.74 -12.27 -8.85
CA ALA A 174 10.60 -12.18 -10.30
C ALA A 174 9.77 -13.35 -10.87
N GLY A 175 9.12 -13.10 -12.01
CA GLY A 175 8.51 -14.15 -12.83
C GLY A 175 7.04 -14.45 -12.53
N GLY A 176 6.30 -13.50 -11.94
CA GLY A 176 4.83 -13.58 -11.79
C GLY A 176 4.33 -14.56 -10.73
N ARG A 177 5.24 -15.28 -10.05
CA ARG A 177 4.88 -16.20 -8.95
C ARG A 177 4.22 -15.45 -7.80
N ARG A 178 3.36 -16.17 -7.08
CA ARG A 178 2.80 -15.73 -5.81
C ARG A 178 3.90 -15.38 -4.81
N THR A 179 3.97 -14.11 -4.45
CA THR A 179 5.10 -13.52 -3.73
C THR A 179 4.62 -12.63 -2.60
N TRP A 180 5.14 -12.87 -1.39
CA TRP A 180 4.99 -11.99 -0.24
C TRP A 180 6.11 -10.96 -0.21
N PHE A 181 5.76 -9.68 -0.30
CA PHE A 181 6.68 -8.56 -0.06
C PHE A 181 6.55 -8.11 1.39
N LEU A 182 7.68 -7.92 2.07
CA LEU A 182 7.72 -7.57 3.48
C LEU A 182 8.71 -6.44 3.74
N ASP A 183 8.31 -5.47 4.55
CA ASP A 183 9.22 -4.55 5.20
C ASP A 183 9.05 -4.70 6.71
N PRO A 184 10.04 -5.28 7.42
CA PRO A 184 9.91 -5.56 8.84
C PRO A 184 9.83 -4.30 9.68
N ILE A 185 10.49 -3.21 9.28
CA ILE A 185 10.41 -1.87 9.90
C ILE A 185 10.63 -0.81 8.81
N ASP A 186 9.56 -0.40 8.15
CA ASP A 186 9.64 0.73 7.22
C ASP A 186 9.83 2.01 8.02
N GLY A 187 10.98 2.66 7.82
CA GLY A 187 11.42 3.81 8.59
C GLY A 187 12.29 3.47 9.81
N THR A 188 13.25 2.54 9.69
CA THR A 188 14.20 2.21 10.76
C THR A 188 14.89 3.45 11.38
N ALA A 189 15.19 4.47 10.57
CA ALA A 189 15.79 5.72 11.06
C ALA A 189 14.88 6.51 12.02
N THR A 190 13.56 6.54 11.77
CA THR A 190 12.57 7.16 12.66
C THR A 190 12.20 6.23 13.80
N PHE A 191 12.20 4.92 13.58
CA PHE A 191 12.08 3.91 14.64
C PHE A 191 13.14 4.13 15.75
N ILE A 192 14.41 4.27 15.39
CA ILE A 192 15.51 4.52 16.35
C ILE A 192 15.30 5.83 17.15
N ARG A 193 14.64 6.83 16.54
CA ARG A 193 14.33 8.11 17.19
C ARG A 193 13.07 8.10 18.05
N GLY A 194 12.35 6.97 18.12
CA GLY A 194 11.06 6.91 18.85
C GLY A 194 9.90 7.57 18.10
N GLN A 195 10.03 7.74 16.78
CA GLN A 195 9.08 8.42 15.88
C GLN A 195 8.22 7.42 15.11
N GLN A 196 7.46 7.87 14.10
CA GLN A 196 6.59 7.01 13.31
C GLN A 196 7.40 5.97 12.50
N TYR A 197 6.84 4.78 12.38
CA TYR A 197 7.35 3.69 11.56
C TYR A 197 6.20 2.71 11.28
N ALA A 198 6.42 1.75 10.40
CA ALA A 198 5.45 0.71 10.13
C ALA A 198 6.08 -0.68 10.00
N VAL A 199 5.26 -1.71 10.14
CA VAL A 199 5.55 -3.10 9.79
C VAL A 199 4.60 -3.48 8.67
N SER A 200 5.09 -3.99 7.55
CA SER A 200 4.23 -4.23 6.37
C SER A 200 4.44 -5.58 5.71
N VAL A 201 3.33 -6.13 5.22
CA VAL A 201 3.27 -7.35 4.42
C VAL A 201 2.27 -7.16 3.30
N ALA A 202 2.60 -7.65 2.10
CA ALA A 202 1.70 -7.66 0.97
C ALA A 202 1.86 -8.94 0.15
N LEU A 203 0.75 -9.47 -0.34
CA LEU A 203 0.72 -10.55 -1.31
C LEU A 203 0.58 -10.00 -2.71
N VAL A 204 1.44 -10.45 -3.62
CA VAL A 204 1.41 -10.15 -5.05
C VAL A 204 1.25 -11.45 -5.84
N GLU A 205 0.38 -11.42 -6.84
CA GLU A 205 0.21 -12.48 -7.83
C GLU A 205 0.13 -11.85 -9.22
N ASP A 206 0.86 -12.42 -10.19
CA ASP A 206 0.93 -11.91 -11.58
C ASP A 206 1.30 -10.42 -11.67
N GLY A 207 2.14 -9.95 -10.74
CA GLY A 207 2.59 -8.55 -10.69
C GLY A 207 1.58 -7.58 -10.08
N GLU A 208 0.45 -8.06 -9.59
CA GLU A 208 -0.59 -7.26 -8.95
C GLU A 208 -0.71 -7.55 -7.46
N GLN A 209 -0.86 -6.50 -6.65
CA GLN A 209 -1.15 -6.64 -5.23
C GLN A 209 -2.57 -7.17 -5.01
N LYS A 210 -2.69 -8.23 -4.20
CA LYS A 210 -3.93 -8.91 -3.84
C LYS A 210 -4.34 -8.68 -2.39
N VAL A 211 -3.37 -8.74 -1.48
CA VAL A 211 -3.54 -8.49 -0.03
C VAL A 211 -2.49 -7.50 0.45
N GLY A 212 -2.87 -6.60 1.34
CA GLY A 212 -1.97 -5.65 1.98
C GLY A 212 -2.31 -5.47 3.46
N VAL A 213 -1.31 -5.57 4.34
CA VAL A 213 -1.45 -5.38 5.78
C VAL A 213 -0.30 -4.50 6.27
N VAL A 214 -0.64 -3.41 6.94
CA VAL A 214 0.32 -2.45 7.50
C VAL A 214 -0.01 -2.19 8.96
N GLY A 215 0.90 -2.55 9.86
CA GLY A 215 0.86 -2.16 11.27
C GLY A 215 1.59 -0.83 11.46
N CYS A 216 0.97 0.13 12.12
CA CYS A 216 1.56 1.42 12.48
C CYS A 216 1.57 1.54 14.02
N PRO A 217 2.60 1.01 14.71
CA PRO A 217 2.56 0.86 16.18
C PRO A 217 2.58 2.18 16.94
N ASN A 218 3.05 3.25 16.29
CA ASN A 218 3.12 4.60 16.83
C ASN A 218 1.99 5.52 16.35
N LEU A 219 1.10 5.04 15.49
CA LEU A 219 0.01 5.86 14.95
C LEU A 219 -1.27 5.62 15.73
N ALA A 220 -1.70 6.60 16.53
CA ALA A 220 -2.88 6.48 17.37
C ALA A 220 -4.15 6.24 16.55
N PHE A 221 -4.98 5.26 16.94
CA PHE A 221 -6.16 4.80 16.18
C PHE A 221 -7.17 5.91 15.81
N LYS A 222 -7.34 6.91 16.69
CA LYS A 222 -8.26 8.04 16.51
C LYS A 222 -7.62 9.26 15.82
N SER A 223 -6.37 9.17 15.40
CA SER A 223 -5.68 10.31 14.80
C SER A 223 -6.30 10.70 13.47
N THR A 224 -6.48 12.00 13.26
CA THR A 224 -6.91 12.61 12.00
C THR A 224 -5.83 13.51 11.39
N SER A 225 -4.75 13.73 12.14
CA SER A 225 -3.51 14.35 11.68
C SER A 225 -2.35 13.38 11.95
N VAL A 226 -1.27 13.50 11.17
CA VAL A 226 -0.08 12.65 11.34
C VAL A 226 1.14 13.54 11.38
N HIS A 227 1.98 13.32 12.39
CA HIS A 227 3.27 13.98 12.54
C HIS A 227 4.27 12.97 13.08
N GLU A 228 5.51 13.08 12.63
CA GLU A 228 6.61 12.18 12.97
C GLU A 228 6.81 12.04 14.49
N GLU A 229 6.68 13.14 15.24
CA GLU A 229 6.90 13.20 16.70
C GLU A 229 5.65 12.91 17.54
N VAL A 230 4.47 12.90 16.94
CA VAL A 230 3.21 12.70 17.65
C VAL A 230 2.87 11.21 17.59
N VAL A 231 3.35 10.48 18.60
CA VAL A 231 3.22 9.02 18.67
C VAL A 231 2.23 8.56 19.73
N ASP A 232 1.60 7.41 19.50
CA ASP A 232 0.84 6.67 20.51
C ASP A 232 1.82 6.11 21.56
N ARG A 233 2.00 6.84 22.66
CA ARG A 233 2.99 6.49 23.69
C ARG A 233 2.59 5.26 24.47
N ASP A 234 1.32 5.15 24.85
CA ASP A 234 0.81 4.14 25.79
C ASP A 234 0.11 2.98 25.08
N GLY A 235 -0.44 3.21 23.88
CA GLY A 235 -1.03 2.17 23.05
C GLY A 235 -0.05 1.48 22.10
N TYR A 236 -0.62 0.63 21.23
CA TYR A 236 0.09 -0.10 20.19
C TYR A 236 -0.36 0.35 18.80
N GLY A 237 -0.97 1.53 18.70
CA GLY A 237 -1.35 2.14 17.43
C GLY A 237 -2.48 1.41 16.70
N MET A 238 -2.35 1.33 15.38
CA MET A 238 -3.38 0.79 14.50
C MET A 238 -2.82 -0.12 13.42
N MET A 239 -3.67 -0.99 12.91
CA MET A 239 -3.46 -1.78 11.71
C MET A 239 -4.39 -1.28 10.62
N LEU A 240 -3.87 -1.16 9.39
CA LEU A 240 -4.63 -0.96 8.18
C LEU A 240 -4.44 -2.18 7.27
N PHE A 241 -5.48 -2.56 6.54
CA PHE A 241 -5.39 -3.65 5.58
C PHE A 241 -6.40 -3.50 4.45
N ALA A 242 -6.16 -4.21 3.35
CA ALA A 242 -7.08 -4.31 2.24
C ALA A 242 -6.87 -5.61 1.46
N VAL A 243 -7.96 -6.07 0.84
CA VAL A 243 -7.95 -7.10 -0.21
C VAL A 243 -8.46 -6.44 -1.47
N ARG A 244 -7.82 -6.71 -2.62
CA ARG A 244 -8.19 -6.13 -3.91
C ARG A 244 -9.68 -6.33 -4.19
N GLY A 245 -10.40 -5.24 -4.45
CA GLY A 245 -11.83 -5.23 -4.74
C GLY A 245 -12.76 -5.35 -3.53
N GLN A 246 -12.23 -5.52 -2.31
CA GLN A 246 -13.03 -5.68 -1.08
C GLN A 246 -13.02 -4.43 -0.18
N GLY A 247 -12.26 -3.40 -0.56
CA GLY A 247 -12.12 -2.18 0.22
C GLY A 247 -11.06 -2.26 1.31
N ALA A 248 -10.77 -1.09 1.89
CA ALA A 248 -9.79 -0.93 2.95
C ALA A 248 -10.43 -0.81 4.33
N TYR A 249 -9.72 -1.29 5.35
CA TYR A 249 -10.15 -1.33 6.73
C TYR A 249 -9.02 -0.95 7.67
N LYS A 250 -9.38 -0.44 8.85
CA LYS A 250 -8.47 -0.26 9.98
C LYS A 250 -9.03 -0.86 11.26
N ARG A 251 -8.14 -1.17 12.19
CA ARG A 251 -8.48 -1.59 13.55
C ARG A 251 -7.41 -1.20 14.54
N ARG A 252 -7.77 -1.13 15.82
CA ARG A 252 -6.82 -0.90 16.91
C ARG A 252 -5.99 -2.16 17.15
N MET A 253 -4.70 -2.00 17.41
CA MET A 253 -3.87 -3.07 17.96
C MET A 253 -3.81 -2.93 19.49
N SER A 254 -4.03 -4.04 20.20
CA SER A 254 -3.75 -4.16 21.63
C SER A 254 -2.54 -5.07 21.82
N LEU A 255 -2.04 -5.21 23.06
CA LEU A 255 -0.91 -6.11 23.35
C LEU A 255 -1.19 -7.55 22.89
N SER A 256 -2.43 -8.00 23.08
CA SER A 256 -2.85 -9.38 22.89
C SER A 256 -3.71 -9.63 21.66
N SER A 257 -4.45 -8.61 21.23
CA SER A 257 -5.57 -8.81 20.30
C SER A 257 -5.75 -7.67 19.31
N LEU A 258 -6.59 -7.93 18.31
CA LEU A 258 -6.98 -6.97 17.29
C LEU A 258 -8.41 -6.52 17.55
N GLY A 259 -8.62 -5.20 17.57
CA GLY A 259 -9.93 -4.61 17.79
C GLY A 259 -10.90 -4.81 16.61
N PRO A 260 -12.15 -4.32 16.76
CA PRO A 260 -13.17 -4.43 15.72
C PRO A 260 -12.76 -3.70 14.43
N LEU A 261 -13.25 -4.21 13.30
CA LEU A 261 -12.99 -3.66 11.98
C LEU A 261 -13.73 -2.34 11.78
N GLN A 262 -13.04 -1.34 11.23
CA GLN A 262 -13.63 -0.10 10.75
C GLN A 262 -13.26 0.12 9.29
N ARG A 263 -14.27 0.21 8.42
CA ARG A 263 -14.03 0.51 7.00
C ARG A 263 -13.42 1.90 6.81
N ILE A 264 -12.45 2.00 5.92
CA ILE A 264 -11.87 3.25 5.44
C ILE A 264 -12.54 3.60 4.12
N PHE A 265 -12.97 4.85 4.00
CA PHE A 265 -13.53 5.37 2.76
C PHE A 265 -13.22 6.86 2.65
N LEU A 266 -12.56 7.24 1.56
CA LEU A 266 -12.26 8.63 1.25
C LEU A 266 -13.41 9.27 0.49
N SER A 267 -13.85 10.44 0.96
CA SER A 267 -14.81 11.24 0.22
C SER A 267 -14.23 11.69 -1.13
N PRO A 268 -15.06 11.82 -2.17
CA PRO A 268 -14.64 12.37 -3.46
C PRO A 268 -13.94 13.73 -3.31
N TRP A 269 -12.95 13.98 -4.15
CA TRP A 269 -12.23 15.26 -4.17
C TRP A 269 -13.18 16.42 -4.50
N GLN A 270 -13.22 17.42 -3.62
CA GLN A 270 -14.00 18.63 -3.84
C GLN A 270 -13.09 19.79 -4.24
N ARG A 271 -13.02 20.05 -5.55
CA ARG A 271 -12.27 21.19 -6.10
C ARG A 271 -12.78 22.49 -5.46
N MET A 272 -11.87 23.32 -4.93
CA MET A 272 -12.14 24.55 -4.14
C MET A 272 -12.77 24.34 -2.75
N GLY A 273 -13.31 23.15 -2.43
CA GLY A 273 -13.87 22.82 -1.12
C GLY A 273 -12.87 22.18 -0.15
N GLU A 274 -11.78 21.61 -0.67
CA GLU A 274 -10.73 20.95 0.10
C GLU A 274 -9.35 21.53 -0.27
N ARG A 275 -8.46 21.67 0.71
CA ARG A 275 -7.06 22.08 0.46
C ARG A 275 -6.24 20.88 0.01
N ILE A 276 -5.28 21.11 -0.89
CA ILE A 276 -4.27 20.10 -1.24
C ILE A 276 -3.24 20.05 -0.10
N THR A 277 -3.12 18.89 0.53
CA THR A 277 -2.14 18.63 1.60
C THR A 277 -1.24 17.49 1.14
N PHE A 278 0.02 17.82 0.84
CA PHE A 278 1.00 16.83 0.43
C PHE A 278 1.56 16.07 1.62
N THR A 279 2.00 14.83 1.39
CA THR A 279 2.96 14.12 2.25
C THR A 279 4.21 13.74 1.46
N GLU A 280 5.38 13.92 2.08
CA GLU A 280 6.71 13.56 1.58
C GLU A 280 7.70 13.63 2.75
N SER A 281 8.92 13.12 2.60
CA SER A 281 10.03 13.33 3.53
C SER A 281 10.92 14.47 3.06
N SER A 282 11.12 15.49 3.90
CA SER A 282 12.06 16.59 3.64
C SER A 282 13.52 16.15 3.64
N THR A 283 13.83 15.02 4.28
CA THR A 283 15.19 14.46 4.41
C THR A 283 15.51 13.41 3.35
N SER A 284 14.59 13.11 2.43
CA SER A 284 14.82 12.11 1.38
C SER A 284 16.02 12.48 0.50
N GLY A 285 17.00 11.57 0.44
CA GLY A 285 18.15 11.65 -0.46
C GLY A 285 17.79 11.42 -1.93
N VAL A 286 16.68 10.72 -2.19
CA VAL A 286 16.27 10.24 -3.52
C VAL A 286 15.38 11.24 -4.25
N ILE A 287 14.58 12.02 -3.53
CA ILE A 287 13.55 12.89 -4.13
C ILE A 287 14.08 14.28 -4.47
N HIS A 288 13.71 14.79 -5.64
CA HIS A 288 14.09 16.11 -6.15
C HIS A 288 13.27 17.23 -5.45
N GLN A 289 13.69 17.59 -4.24
CA GLN A 289 12.98 18.54 -3.36
C GLN A 289 12.66 19.89 -4.02
N GLU A 290 13.57 20.46 -4.83
CA GLU A 290 13.32 21.73 -5.53
C GLU A 290 12.12 21.64 -6.51
N LYS A 291 12.05 20.57 -7.31
CA LYS A 291 10.95 20.34 -8.25
C LYS A 291 9.64 20.06 -7.51
N HIS A 292 9.71 19.27 -6.45
CA HIS A 292 8.56 19.02 -5.58
C HIS A 292 8.03 20.33 -4.98
N LYS A 293 8.90 21.15 -4.38
CA LYS A 293 8.53 22.48 -3.86
C LYS A 293 7.93 23.38 -4.94
N PHE A 294 8.50 23.40 -6.14
CA PHE A 294 7.98 24.20 -7.24
C PHE A 294 6.53 23.84 -7.61
N ILE A 295 6.19 22.54 -7.64
CA ILE A 295 4.80 22.08 -7.86
C ILE A 295 3.89 22.59 -6.72
N ARG A 296 4.34 22.45 -5.47
CA ARG A 296 3.56 22.88 -4.30
C ARG A 296 3.31 24.39 -4.28
N ASP A 297 4.30 25.18 -4.71
CA ASP A 297 4.15 26.64 -4.80
C ASP A 297 3.13 27.03 -5.88
N ILE A 298 3.12 26.36 -7.04
CA ILE A 298 2.10 26.57 -8.09
C ILE A 298 0.69 26.24 -7.58
N LEU A 299 0.58 25.20 -6.75
CA LEU A 299 -0.70 24.71 -6.22
C LEU A 299 -1.12 25.35 -4.89
N PHE A 300 -0.32 26.29 -4.35
CA PHE A 300 -0.52 26.87 -3.02
C PHE A 300 -0.66 25.82 -1.90
N ALA A 301 0.07 24.71 -2.01
CA ALA A 301 -0.05 23.52 -1.16
C ALA A 301 1.12 23.40 -0.16
N ASN A 302 1.20 24.37 0.77
CA ASN A 302 2.16 24.42 1.87
C ASN A 302 1.40 24.56 3.22
N PRO A 303 1.83 23.92 4.32
CA PRO A 303 2.98 23.01 4.49
C PRO A 303 2.70 21.57 4.03
N VAL A 304 3.69 20.68 4.17
CA VAL A 304 3.62 19.24 3.87
C VAL A 304 3.51 18.46 5.19
N VAL A 305 2.77 17.36 5.18
CA VAL A 305 2.83 16.32 6.22
C VAL A 305 4.16 15.57 6.04
N ASP A 306 5.18 16.05 6.74
CA ASP A 306 6.56 15.56 6.64
C ASP A 306 6.70 14.22 7.38
N LEU A 307 6.87 13.13 6.62
CA LEU A 307 6.95 11.77 7.14
C LEU A 307 8.10 11.01 6.50
N TYR A 308 8.84 10.23 7.26
CA TYR A 308 9.96 9.44 6.74
C TYR A 308 9.48 8.14 6.08
N SER A 309 8.85 7.26 6.86
CA SER A 309 8.30 5.96 6.46
C SER A 309 7.37 6.08 5.26
N MET A 310 7.55 5.21 4.26
CA MET A 310 6.68 5.17 3.08
C MET A 310 5.28 4.62 3.38
N GLN A 311 5.19 3.57 4.17
CA GLN A 311 3.96 2.93 4.61
C GLN A 311 3.12 3.87 5.49
N VAL A 312 3.74 4.66 6.39
CA VAL A 312 3.02 5.67 7.18
C VAL A 312 2.48 6.80 6.30
N LYS A 313 3.14 7.16 5.18
CA LYS A 313 2.57 8.11 4.20
C LYS A 313 1.29 7.55 3.56
N TYR A 314 1.28 6.28 3.19
CA TYR A 314 0.06 5.63 2.68
C TYR A 314 -1.03 5.55 3.74
N ALA A 315 -0.67 5.23 4.99
CA ALA A 315 -1.63 5.25 6.10
C ALA A 315 -2.23 6.65 6.30
N ALA A 316 -1.41 7.70 6.25
CA ALA A 316 -1.86 9.10 6.35
C ALA A 316 -2.81 9.49 5.20
N LEU A 317 -2.52 9.03 3.98
CA LEU A 317 -3.40 9.22 2.82
C LEU A 317 -4.74 8.47 3.00
N ALA A 318 -4.69 7.20 3.43
CA ALA A 318 -5.88 6.35 3.59
C ALA A 318 -6.83 6.89 4.67
N ILE A 319 -6.31 7.38 5.79
CA ILE A 319 -7.14 7.96 6.87
C ILE A 319 -7.56 9.42 6.61
N GLY A 320 -7.13 10.01 5.49
CA GLY A 320 -7.48 11.38 5.10
C GLY A 320 -6.72 12.49 5.84
N ALA A 321 -5.58 12.19 6.47
CA ALA A 321 -4.72 13.21 7.10
C ALA A 321 -3.97 14.07 6.06
N CYS A 322 -3.78 13.52 4.86
CA CYS A 322 -3.31 14.22 3.66
C CYS A 322 -4.06 13.65 2.44
N ASN A 323 -3.92 14.28 1.27
CA ASN A 323 -4.67 13.88 0.08
C ASN A 323 -3.84 13.87 -1.21
N ALA A 324 -2.53 14.12 -1.10
CA ALA A 324 -1.61 14.10 -2.22
C ALA A 324 -0.22 13.60 -1.82
N MET A 325 0.41 12.82 -2.68
CA MET A 325 1.81 12.45 -2.61
C MET A 325 2.39 12.43 -4.02
N ILE A 326 3.56 13.03 -4.19
CA ILE A 326 4.31 13.02 -5.44
C ILE A 326 5.75 12.69 -5.10
N ARG A 327 6.30 11.67 -5.74
CA ARG A 327 7.71 11.30 -5.62
C ARG A 327 8.39 11.51 -6.96
N LEU A 328 9.29 12.48 -7.02
CA LEU A 328 10.11 12.80 -8.20
C LEU A 328 11.55 12.36 -7.95
N PRO A 329 12.01 11.21 -8.47
CA PRO A 329 13.41 10.79 -8.31
C PRO A 329 14.38 11.83 -8.88
N LYS A 330 15.49 12.12 -8.17
CA LYS A 330 16.58 12.97 -8.66
C LYS A 330 17.27 12.33 -9.87
N ASP A 331 17.52 11.04 -9.76
CA ASP A 331 18.04 10.18 -10.81
C ASP A 331 16.87 9.47 -11.49
N LYS A 332 16.82 9.54 -12.82
CA LYS A 332 15.75 8.91 -13.63
C LYS A 332 15.88 7.40 -13.69
N ASP A 333 17.07 6.87 -13.43
CA ASP A 333 17.32 5.43 -13.41
C ASP A 333 17.00 4.83 -12.03
N HIS A 334 16.68 5.65 -11.04
CA HIS A 334 16.26 5.17 -9.72
C HIS A 334 14.91 4.43 -9.81
N ARG A 335 14.87 3.24 -9.20
CA ARG A 335 13.66 2.44 -9.03
C ARG A 335 13.47 2.15 -7.56
N PHE A 336 12.29 2.45 -7.05
CA PHE A 336 12.00 2.26 -5.63
C PHE A 336 11.96 0.77 -5.29
N PRO A 337 12.43 0.38 -4.10
CA PRO A 337 12.20 -0.96 -3.58
C PRO A 337 10.70 -1.29 -3.57
N ALA A 338 10.35 -2.51 -3.92
CA ALA A 338 8.95 -2.91 -4.01
C ALA A 338 8.29 -2.99 -2.61
N TRP A 339 9.04 -3.44 -1.59
CA TRP A 339 8.54 -3.59 -0.21
C TRP A 339 8.19 -2.26 0.46
N ASP A 340 8.89 -1.15 0.17
CA ASP A 340 8.55 0.21 0.65
C ASP A 340 7.12 0.64 0.26
N HIS A 341 6.55 0.01 -0.77
CA HIS A 341 5.30 0.44 -1.38
C HIS A 341 4.19 -0.61 -1.36
N ALA A 342 4.54 -1.89 -1.38
CA ALA A 342 3.58 -2.98 -1.36
C ALA A 342 2.73 -2.93 -0.08
N GLY A 343 1.44 -3.20 -0.18
CA GLY A 343 0.51 -3.17 0.95
C GLY A 343 -0.09 -1.78 1.17
N GLY A 344 0.72 -0.78 1.53
CA GLY A 344 0.26 0.60 1.71
C GLY A 344 -0.38 1.18 0.44
N MET A 345 0.20 0.91 -0.74
CA MET A 345 -0.37 1.32 -2.01
C MET A 345 -1.76 0.72 -2.24
N LEU A 346 -1.91 -0.59 -2.07
CA LEU A 346 -3.20 -1.27 -2.19
C LEU A 346 -4.23 -0.72 -1.20
N ILE A 347 -3.84 -0.51 0.06
CA ILE A 347 -4.72 0.05 1.10
C ILE A 347 -5.26 1.41 0.67
N PHE A 348 -4.41 2.29 0.12
CA PHE A 348 -4.86 3.60 -0.33
C PHE A 348 -5.78 3.51 -1.56
N GLU A 349 -5.48 2.64 -2.52
CA GLU A 349 -6.36 2.39 -3.68
C GLU A 349 -7.75 1.90 -3.25
N GLU A 350 -7.80 0.89 -2.38
CA GLU A 350 -9.03 0.31 -1.83
C GLU A 350 -9.78 1.26 -0.87
N SER A 351 -9.14 2.34 -0.43
CA SER A 351 -9.77 3.45 0.30
C SER A 351 -10.48 4.45 -0.63
N GLY A 352 -10.38 4.29 -1.95
CA GLY A 352 -10.88 5.22 -2.96
C GLY A 352 -9.81 6.16 -3.54
N GLY A 353 -8.53 5.92 -3.24
CA GLY A 353 -7.39 6.63 -3.82
C GLY A 353 -7.02 6.12 -5.22
N LYS A 354 -6.09 6.80 -5.86
CA LYS A 354 -5.47 6.38 -7.11
C LYS A 354 -3.97 6.57 -7.03
N VAL A 355 -3.20 5.56 -7.48
CA VAL A 355 -1.74 5.58 -7.49
C VAL A 355 -1.23 5.19 -8.87
N THR A 356 -0.29 5.95 -9.41
CA THR A 356 0.39 5.64 -10.68
C THR A 356 1.84 6.12 -10.65
N ASP A 357 2.64 5.67 -11.61
CA ASP A 357 3.94 6.29 -11.88
C ASP A 357 3.79 7.68 -12.52
N LEU A 358 4.91 8.36 -12.82
CA LEU A 358 4.87 9.70 -13.44
C LEU A 358 4.30 9.70 -14.88
N TYR A 359 4.13 8.53 -15.48
CA TYR A 359 3.50 8.33 -16.78
C TYR A 359 2.09 7.77 -16.66
N GLY A 360 1.47 7.77 -15.48
CA GLY A 360 0.08 7.34 -15.33
C GLY A 360 -0.12 5.83 -15.48
N ARG A 361 0.96 5.05 -15.48
CA ARG A 361 0.91 3.59 -15.58
C ARG A 361 0.70 2.99 -14.19
N PRO A 362 -0.02 1.86 -14.09
CA PRO A 362 -0.10 1.09 -12.85
C PRO A 362 1.29 0.53 -12.49
N PHE A 363 1.46 0.16 -11.21
CA PHE A 363 2.69 -0.44 -10.73
C PHE A 363 2.76 -1.93 -11.05
N ASN A 364 3.90 -2.39 -11.56
CA ASN A 364 4.16 -3.79 -11.90
C ASN A 364 5.15 -4.40 -10.90
N TYR A 365 4.68 -5.37 -10.11
CA TYR A 365 5.49 -6.09 -9.13
C TYR A 365 6.14 -7.37 -9.66
N ALA A 366 5.93 -7.74 -10.94
CA ALA A 366 6.44 -9.00 -11.50
C ALA A 366 7.93 -8.99 -11.84
N LEU A 367 8.58 -7.82 -11.79
CA LEU A 367 9.98 -7.62 -12.18
C LEU A 367 10.97 -7.68 -11.00
N GLY A 368 10.49 -8.13 -9.85
CA GLY A 368 11.33 -8.51 -8.73
C GLY A 368 11.38 -7.49 -7.59
N ARG A 369 12.57 -7.34 -7.00
CA ARG A 369 12.80 -6.58 -5.74
C ARG A 369 12.51 -5.08 -5.84
N SER A 370 12.50 -4.51 -7.03
CA SER A 370 12.21 -3.09 -7.27
C SER A 370 11.06 -2.93 -8.25
N LEU A 371 10.42 -1.75 -8.22
CA LEU A 371 9.38 -1.36 -9.17
C LEU A 371 10.00 -0.98 -10.52
N ALA A 372 10.70 -1.93 -11.15
CA ALA A 372 11.65 -1.69 -12.24
C ALA A 372 11.04 -1.00 -13.47
N ASP A 373 9.76 -1.26 -13.76
CA ASP A 373 9.04 -0.66 -14.89
C ASP A 373 8.51 0.75 -14.60
N ASN A 374 8.53 1.21 -13.35
CA ASN A 374 7.85 2.42 -12.92
C ASN A 374 8.85 3.53 -12.52
N GLU A 375 8.61 4.74 -13.01
CA GLU A 375 9.43 5.92 -12.69
C GLU A 375 8.63 6.89 -11.83
N GLY A 376 9.12 7.17 -10.62
CA GLY A 376 8.46 8.05 -9.66
C GLY A 376 7.06 7.58 -9.24
N LEU A 377 6.30 8.47 -8.63
CA LEU A 377 4.97 8.14 -8.10
C LEU A 377 4.08 9.38 -7.99
N VAL A 378 2.78 9.20 -8.26
CA VAL A 378 1.71 10.14 -7.94
C VAL A 378 0.59 9.36 -7.24
N ALA A 379 0.20 9.81 -6.05
CA ALA A 379 -0.94 9.26 -5.31
C ALA A 379 -1.85 10.39 -4.84
N ALA A 380 -3.15 10.30 -5.16
CA ALA A 380 -4.18 11.22 -4.71
C ALA A 380 -5.58 10.65 -4.97
N LYS A 381 -6.62 11.36 -4.54
CA LYS A 381 -8.01 11.09 -4.98
C LYS A 381 -8.12 11.22 -6.52
N PRO A 382 -8.97 10.46 -7.23
CA PRO A 382 -8.91 10.31 -8.70
C PRO A 382 -8.88 11.60 -9.53
N VAL A 383 -9.73 12.58 -9.23
CA VAL A 383 -9.78 13.87 -9.95
C VAL A 383 -8.51 14.69 -9.67
N LEU A 384 -8.10 14.78 -8.40
CA LEU A 384 -6.87 15.47 -8.00
C LEU A 384 -5.63 14.78 -8.61
N HIS A 385 -5.59 13.45 -8.61
CA HIS A 385 -4.52 12.67 -9.24
C HIS A 385 -4.32 13.05 -10.71
N THR A 386 -5.41 13.20 -11.46
CA THR A 386 -5.35 13.62 -12.87
C THR A 386 -4.71 14.99 -13.03
N ASP A 387 -5.05 15.93 -12.16
CA ASP A 387 -4.45 17.27 -12.15
C ASP A 387 -2.96 17.20 -11.77
N LEU A 388 -2.61 16.48 -10.69
CA LEU A 388 -1.23 16.32 -10.22
C LEU A 388 -0.34 15.65 -11.26
N LEU A 389 -0.85 14.64 -11.98
CA LEU A 389 -0.10 13.96 -13.04
C LEU A 389 0.30 14.93 -14.18
N ARG A 390 -0.54 15.92 -14.48
CA ARG A 390 -0.21 16.96 -15.48
C ARG A 390 0.90 17.88 -14.98
N TYR A 391 0.81 18.37 -13.75
CA TYR A 391 1.84 19.25 -13.16
C TYR A 391 3.18 18.52 -13.00
N THR A 392 3.16 17.29 -12.53
CA THR A 392 4.36 16.47 -12.33
C THR A 392 5.07 16.22 -13.64
N ARG A 393 4.39 15.74 -14.68
CA ARG A 393 4.99 15.54 -16.01
C ARG A 393 5.62 16.82 -16.56
N TYR A 394 4.92 17.94 -16.44
CA TYR A 394 5.43 19.24 -16.89
C TYR A 394 6.71 19.67 -16.17
N VAL A 395 6.77 19.53 -14.84
CA VAL A 395 7.92 19.93 -14.04
C VAL A 395 9.07 18.91 -14.13
N TYR A 396 8.74 17.63 -14.18
CA TYR A 396 9.71 16.55 -14.22
C TYR A 396 10.47 16.52 -15.55
N GLY A 397 9.77 16.71 -16.67
CA GLY A 397 10.36 16.78 -18.02
C GLY A 397 11.24 18.01 -18.26
N ARG A 398 11.19 19.03 -17.40
CA ARG A 398 12.11 20.16 -17.45
C ARG A 398 13.49 19.75 -16.93
N ASN A 399 14.40 19.47 -17.84
CA ASN A 399 15.84 19.59 -17.55
C ASN A 399 16.19 21.08 -17.51
N LYS A 400 17.15 21.50 -16.66
CA LYS A 400 17.72 22.86 -16.69
C LYS A 400 18.32 23.10 -18.08
N SER A 401 17.54 23.58 -19.04
CA SER A 401 18.09 24.08 -20.30
C SER A 401 18.93 25.30 -19.94
N LYS A 402 20.23 25.22 -20.23
CA LYS A 402 21.18 26.32 -20.23
C LYS A 402 20.50 27.65 -20.60
N ARG A 403 20.37 28.56 -19.63
CA ARG A 403 20.24 30.00 -19.91
C ARG A 403 21.40 30.72 -19.22
N CYS A 404 22.59 30.54 -19.77
CA CYS A 404 23.56 31.63 -19.77
C CYS A 404 23.03 32.68 -20.74
N ILE A 405 22.22 33.61 -20.24
CA ILE A 405 22.08 34.91 -20.91
C ILE A 405 23.39 35.63 -20.59
N LYS A 406 24.31 35.67 -21.56
CA LYS A 406 25.44 36.60 -21.47
C LYS A 406 24.87 38.02 -21.54
N PRO A 407 25.17 38.90 -20.58
CA PRO A 407 24.88 40.32 -20.76
C PRO A 407 25.82 40.84 -21.85
N THR A 408 25.24 41.35 -22.94
CA THR A 408 25.90 42.25 -23.88
C THR A 408 25.95 43.65 -23.31
#